data_AF-A0A8C4TGF5-F1
#
_entry.id   AF-A0A8C4TGF5-F1
#
_cell.length_a   1.000
_cell.length_b   1.000
_cell.length_c   1.000
_cell.angle_alpha   90.00
_cell.angle_beta   90.00
_cell.angle_gamma   90.00
#
_symmetry.space_group_name_H-M   'P 1'
#
loop_
_entity.id
_entity.type
_entity.pdbx_description
1 polymer ?
#
loop_
_entity_poly.entity_id
_entity_poly.type
_entity_poly.pdbx_seq_one_letter_code
_entity_poly.pdbx_strand_id
1 'polypeptide(L)'
;MADAQLFVSQDEFTCSLCLDTLTDPVTIPCGHNFCLKCLTDCWDQSQECSCPQCRHTFTTRPELNRNTLLNEVIKKFKRPRLSSPPPQSYASFGDVECDFCTGKKFRAVKSCLTCPASYCQTHLQPHYEGDALKHHKLVDPDRNLKEKLCEKHQKSLEIFCKTDDSCICVMCVVTEHNGHKMVELETEREEKQRQLGATLSDIKRRLLKREKTLKETRRAREEMKTFSSRCVLPADGDSLSFTITADFSSEDLRKELSGLTKSLKKISQGDIMTRTPSAHEAPVFTLQPP
;
A
#
# COMPACT_ATOMS: atom_id res chain seq x y z
N MET A 1 3.85 -19.22 -35.85
CA MET A 1 2.57 -18.82 -36.48
C MET A 1 2.18 -17.50 -35.83
N ALA A 2 1.93 -16.47 -36.63
CA ALA A 2 1.70 -15.12 -36.14
C ALA A 2 0.25 -14.95 -35.69
N ASP A 3 0.03 -14.60 -34.42
CA ASP A 3 -1.26 -14.10 -33.96
C ASP A 3 -1.43 -12.66 -34.46
N ALA A 4 -2.27 -12.49 -35.48
CA ALA A 4 -2.68 -11.17 -35.94
C ALA A 4 -3.65 -10.58 -34.90
N GLN A 5 -3.19 -9.57 -34.16
CA GLN A 5 -4.08 -8.69 -33.38
C GLN A 5 -5.01 -7.95 -34.35
N LEU A 6 -6.22 -8.47 -34.53
CA LEU A 6 -7.29 -7.78 -35.24
C LEU A 6 -7.74 -6.58 -34.38
N PHE A 7 -7.37 -5.37 -34.81
CA PHE A 7 -8.00 -4.13 -34.37
C PHE A 7 -9.42 -4.08 -34.94
N VAL A 8 -10.34 -4.78 -34.28
CA VAL A 8 -11.78 -4.71 -34.60
C VAL A 8 -12.30 -3.40 -34.02
N SER A 9 -12.81 -2.52 -34.88
CA SER A 9 -13.31 -1.21 -34.44
C SER A 9 -14.59 -1.40 -33.63
N GLN A 10 -14.80 -0.58 -32.58
CA GLN A 10 -15.97 -0.70 -31.69
C GLN A 10 -17.31 -0.53 -32.43
N ASP A 11 -17.27 0.05 -33.63
CA ASP A 11 -18.39 0.23 -34.56
C ASP A 11 -18.90 -1.08 -35.20
N GLU A 12 -18.13 -2.18 -35.14
CA GLU A 12 -18.50 -3.46 -35.78
C GLU A 12 -19.55 -4.27 -35.00
N PHE A 13 -19.84 -3.91 -33.75
CA PHE A 13 -20.82 -4.60 -32.89
C PHE A 13 -22.04 -3.74 -32.52
N THR A 14 -22.32 -2.71 -33.30
CA THR A 14 -23.43 -1.77 -33.06
C THR A 14 -24.68 -2.21 -33.79
N CYS A 15 -25.80 -2.25 -33.08
CA CYS A 15 -27.11 -2.51 -33.67
C CYS A 15 -27.61 -1.26 -34.40
N SER A 16 -27.92 -1.34 -35.69
CA SER A 16 -28.38 -0.15 -36.44
C SER A 16 -29.80 0.34 -36.07
N LEU A 17 -30.54 -0.42 -35.24
CA LEU A 17 -31.88 -0.07 -34.80
C LEU A 17 -31.89 0.71 -33.48
N CYS A 18 -31.14 0.24 -32.47
CA CYS A 18 -31.04 0.92 -31.18
C CYS A 18 -29.77 1.76 -31.01
N LEU A 19 -28.84 1.67 -31.97
CA LEU A 19 -27.54 2.35 -31.97
C LEU A 19 -26.62 1.99 -30.79
N ASP A 20 -27.01 0.99 -29.99
CA ASP A 20 -26.22 0.44 -28.89
C ASP A 20 -25.49 -0.84 -29.32
N THR A 21 -24.54 -1.28 -28.49
CA THR A 21 -23.89 -2.58 -28.67
C THR A 21 -24.91 -3.71 -28.65
N LEU A 22 -24.79 -4.61 -29.63
CA LEU A 22 -25.64 -5.78 -29.80
C LEU A 22 -25.84 -6.54 -28.47
N THR A 23 -27.10 -6.84 -28.16
CA THR A 23 -27.53 -7.61 -27.00
C THR A 23 -28.40 -8.76 -27.49
N ASP A 24 -28.00 -9.99 -27.16
CA ASP A 24 -28.56 -11.22 -27.75
C ASP A 24 -28.64 -11.12 -29.28
N PRO A 25 -27.49 -10.99 -29.97
CA PRO A 25 -27.47 -10.73 -31.41
C PRO A 25 -28.14 -11.86 -32.19
N VAL A 26 -28.84 -11.51 -33.26
CA VAL A 26 -29.34 -12.42 -34.28
C VAL A 26 -28.70 -12.09 -35.61
N THR A 27 -28.36 -13.11 -36.39
CA THR A 27 -27.85 -12.97 -37.75
C THR A 27 -28.93 -13.43 -38.71
N ILE A 28 -29.41 -12.54 -39.57
CA ILE A 28 -30.43 -12.87 -40.58
C ILE A 28 -29.78 -13.35 -41.88
N PRO A 29 -30.51 -14.00 -42.81
CA PRO A 29 -29.90 -14.65 -43.98
C PRO A 29 -29.08 -13.73 -44.90
N CYS A 30 -29.32 -12.41 -44.88
CA CYS A 30 -28.50 -11.44 -45.61
C CYS A 30 -27.16 -11.09 -44.92
N GLY A 31 -26.84 -11.71 -43.78
CA GLY A 31 -25.57 -11.55 -43.05
C GLY A 31 -25.52 -10.41 -42.04
N HIS A 32 -26.55 -9.56 -41.96
CA HIS A 32 -26.60 -8.45 -41.01
C HIS A 32 -27.02 -8.90 -39.60
N ASN A 33 -26.56 -8.15 -38.59
CA ASN A 33 -26.70 -8.50 -37.18
C ASN A 33 -27.49 -7.42 -36.43
N PHE A 34 -28.46 -7.84 -35.62
CA PHE A 34 -29.30 -6.94 -34.82
C PHE A 34 -29.52 -7.53 -33.43
N CYS A 35 -29.94 -6.72 -32.46
CA CYS A 35 -30.45 -7.27 -31.20
C CYS A 35 -31.73 -8.07 -31.50
N LEU A 36 -31.88 -9.25 -30.89
CA LEU A 36 -33.08 -10.09 -31.04
C LEU A 36 -34.35 -9.27 -30.83
N LYS A 37 -34.40 -8.50 -29.74
CA LYS A 37 -35.58 -7.68 -29.41
C LYS A 37 -35.85 -6.61 -30.47
N CYS A 38 -34.83 -5.86 -30.88
CA CYS A 38 -34.99 -4.77 -31.85
C CYS A 38 -35.52 -5.25 -33.19
N LEU A 39 -35.02 -6.40 -33.68
CA LEU A 39 -35.48 -6.93 -34.95
C LEU A 39 -36.88 -7.54 -34.86
N THR A 40 -37.19 -8.23 -33.76
CA THR A 40 -38.55 -8.74 -33.49
C THR A 40 -39.57 -7.59 -33.47
N ASP A 41 -39.29 -6.53 -32.69
CA ASP A 41 -40.17 -5.36 -32.59
C ASP A 41 -40.36 -4.68 -33.96
N CYS A 42 -39.30 -4.61 -34.77
CA CYS A 42 -39.35 -4.04 -36.12
C CYS A 42 -40.22 -4.87 -37.09
N TRP A 43 -40.11 -6.19 -37.06
CA TRP A 43 -40.91 -7.08 -37.90
C TRP A 43 -42.35 -7.25 -37.42
N ASP A 44 -42.63 -7.07 -36.12
CA ASP A 44 -43.99 -7.11 -35.59
C ASP A 44 -44.81 -5.86 -35.94
N GLN A 45 -44.12 -4.74 -36.25
CA GLN A 45 -44.75 -3.46 -36.65
C GLN A 45 -44.92 -3.33 -38.16
N SER A 46 -44.41 -4.27 -38.96
CA SER A 46 -44.41 -4.23 -40.42
C SER A 46 -45.15 -5.44 -40.99
N GLN A 47 -45.89 -5.25 -42.08
CA GLN A 47 -46.48 -6.38 -42.83
C GLN A 47 -45.43 -7.18 -43.61
N GLU A 48 -44.26 -6.57 -43.89
CA GLU A 48 -43.17 -7.18 -44.64
C GLU A 48 -41.94 -7.37 -43.76
N CYS A 49 -41.34 -8.57 -43.82
CA CYS A 49 -40.06 -8.87 -43.16
C CYS A 49 -38.93 -8.42 -44.09
N SER A 50 -38.32 -7.28 -43.81
CA SER A 50 -37.14 -6.79 -44.54
C SER A 50 -35.97 -6.52 -43.61
N CYS A 51 -34.74 -6.58 -44.15
CA CYS A 51 -33.55 -6.21 -43.40
C CYS A 51 -33.49 -4.68 -43.23
N PRO A 52 -33.39 -4.16 -41.99
CA PRO A 52 -33.31 -2.71 -41.76
C PRO A 52 -32.07 -2.04 -42.37
N GLN A 53 -30.98 -2.80 -42.58
CA GLN A 53 -29.71 -2.26 -43.06
C GLN A 53 -29.58 -2.30 -44.59
N CYS A 54 -29.88 -3.43 -45.24
CA CYS A 54 -29.75 -3.56 -46.70
C CYS A 54 -31.08 -3.61 -47.46
N ARG A 55 -32.23 -3.55 -46.75
CA ARG A 55 -33.58 -3.55 -47.31
C ARG A 55 -33.94 -4.81 -48.12
N HIS A 56 -33.20 -5.89 -47.94
CA HIS A 56 -33.55 -7.18 -48.54
C HIS A 56 -34.86 -7.70 -47.92
N THR A 57 -35.87 -7.94 -48.75
CA THR A 57 -37.19 -8.44 -48.34
C THR A 57 -37.23 -9.96 -48.39
N PHE A 58 -37.75 -10.57 -47.33
CA PHE A 58 -37.90 -12.01 -47.20
C PHE A 58 -39.35 -12.41 -47.52
N THR A 59 -39.53 -13.44 -48.36
CA THR A 59 -40.86 -13.94 -48.76
C THR A 59 -41.62 -14.62 -47.62
N THR A 60 -40.90 -15.21 -46.67
CA THR A 60 -41.42 -15.79 -45.45
C THR A 60 -40.59 -15.28 -44.27
N ARG A 61 -41.21 -15.10 -43.11
CA ARG A 61 -40.53 -14.60 -41.91
C ARG A 61 -39.46 -15.61 -41.47
N PRO A 62 -38.16 -15.25 -41.53
CA PRO A 62 -37.09 -16.13 -41.06
C PRO A 62 -37.20 -16.36 -39.55
N GLU A 63 -36.80 -17.56 -39.10
CA GLU A 63 -36.68 -17.84 -37.68
C GLU A 63 -35.48 -17.10 -37.08
N LEU A 64 -35.72 -16.35 -36.00
CA LEU A 64 -34.69 -15.55 -35.34
C LEU A 64 -34.02 -16.36 -34.23
N ASN A 65 -32.90 -16.98 -34.58
CA ASN A 65 -32.06 -17.71 -33.64
C ASN A 65 -30.94 -16.83 -33.10
N ARG A 66 -30.73 -16.88 -31.78
CA ARG A 66 -29.63 -16.16 -31.11
C ARG A 66 -28.29 -16.68 -31.62
N ASN A 67 -27.44 -15.78 -32.10
CA ASN A 67 -26.08 -16.09 -32.48
C ASN A 67 -25.20 -16.16 -31.22
N THR A 68 -25.04 -17.37 -30.69
CA THR A 68 -24.24 -17.63 -29.48
C THR A 68 -22.78 -17.28 -29.67
N LEU A 69 -22.21 -17.54 -30.85
CA LEU A 69 -20.81 -17.23 -31.17
C LEU A 69 -20.55 -15.71 -31.14
N LEU A 70 -21.41 -14.93 -31.80
CA LEU A 70 -21.30 -13.47 -31.80
C LEU A 70 -21.51 -12.89 -30.41
N ASN A 71 -22.43 -13.46 -29.62
CA ASN A 71 -22.64 -13.06 -28.24
C ASN A 71 -21.39 -13.32 -27.37
N GLU A 72 -20.72 -14.46 -27.53
CA GLU A 72 -19.47 -14.76 -26.83
C GLU A 72 -18.31 -13.84 -27.25
N VAL A 73 -18.23 -13.50 -28.55
CA VAL A 73 -17.27 -12.52 -29.06
C VAL A 73 -17.52 -11.15 -28.41
N ILE A 74 -18.77 -10.65 -28.47
CA ILE A 74 -19.16 -9.37 -27.85
C ILE A 74 -18.87 -9.37 -26.35
N LYS A 75 -19.12 -10.46 -25.62
CA LYS A 75 -18.80 -10.57 -24.18
C LYS A 75 -17.30 -10.50 -23.91
N LYS A 76 -16.47 -11.12 -24.75
CA LYS A 76 -15.00 -11.03 -24.64
C LYS A 76 -14.50 -9.60 -24.89
N PHE A 77 -15.14 -8.85 -25.79
CA PHE A 77 -14.85 -7.44 -26.06
C PHE A 77 -15.48 -6.47 -25.04
N LYS A 78 -16.61 -6.83 -24.41
CA LYS A 78 -17.30 -6.11 -23.32
C LYS A 78 -16.69 -6.37 -21.94
N ARG A 79 -15.67 -7.24 -21.81
CA ARG A 79 -14.84 -7.23 -20.61
C ARG A 79 -14.41 -5.78 -20.41
N PRO A 80 -14.62 -5.19 -19.22
CA PRO A 80 -14.35 -3.79 -19.04
C PRO A 80 -12.90 -3.58 -19.48
N ARG A 81 -12.72 -2.85 -20.59
CA ARG A 81 -11.63 -1.90 -20.61
C ARG A 81 -11.89 -1.12 -19.34
N LEU A 82 -11.11 -1.43 -18.31
CA LEU A 82 -11.03 -0.65 -17.09
C LEU A 82 -11.19 0.79 -17.55
N SER A 83 -12.20 1.46 -16.98
CA SER A 83 -12.48 2.88 -17.10
C SER A 83 -11.21 3.61 -17.52
N SER A 84 -11.30 4.47 -18.55
CA SER A 84 -10.20 5.33 -19.04
C SER A 84 -9.18 5.55 -17.93
N PRO A 85 -7.90 5.15 -18.14
CA PRO A 85 -6.95 5.05 -17.04
C PRO A 85 -6.99 6.32 -16.21
N PRO A 86 -7.00 6.22 -14.85
CA PRO A 86 -6.98 7.41 -14.01
C PRO A 86 -5.85 8.30 -14.52
N PRO A 87 -6.09 9.63 -14.64
CA PRO A 87 -5.17 10.51 -15.33
C PRO A 87 -3.76 10.28 -14.80
N GLN A 88 -2.86 9.83 -15.69
CA GLN A 88 -1.48 9.52 -15.33
C GLN A 88 -0.82 10.84 -14.91
N SER A 89 -0.75 11.09 -13.62
CA SER A 89 -0.05 12.25 -13.09
C SER A 89 1.45 11.96 -13.09
N TYR A 90 2.24 12.96 -13.48
CA TYR A 90 3.68 12.92 -13.28
C TYR A 90 4.01 12.72 -11.79
N ALA A 91 5.11 12.03 -11.51
CA ALA A 91 5.57 11.87 -10.14
C ALA A 91 5.91 13.25 -9.55
N SER A 92 5.37 13.53 -8.36
CA SER A 92 5.64 14.74 -7.58
C SER A 92 6.51 14.41 -6.37
N PHE A 93 6.89 15.43 -5.59
CA PHE A 93 7.65 15.21 -4.36
C PHE A 93 6.85 14.31 -3.40
N GLY A 94 7.47 13.23 -2.92
CA GLY A 94 6.79 12.23 -2.08
C GLY A 94 6.25 11.02 -2.85
N ASP A 95 6.10 11.08 -4.18
CA ASP A 95 5.66 9.95 -4.99
C ASP A 95 6.77 8.93 -5.33
N VAL A 96 6.42 7.64 -5.36
CA VAL A 96 7.26 6.59 -5.95
C VAL A 96 7.20 6.72 -7.47
N GLU A 97 8.35 6.75 -8.13
CA GLU A 97 8.43 6.87 -9.58
C GLU A 97 8.34 5.50 -10.26
N CYS A 98 7.86 5.47 -11.50
CA CYS A 98 7.96 4.28 -12.33
C CYS A 98 9.39 4.06 -12.84
N ASP A 99 9.88 2.82 -12.75
CA ASP A 99 11.24 2.43 -13.13
C ASP A 99 11.44 2.29 -14.65
N PHE A 100 10.35 2.12 -15.41
CA PHE A 100 10.38 1.82 -16.84
C PHE A 100 10.10 3.03 -17.73
N CYS A 101 9.65 4.15 -17.15
CA CYS A 101 9.41 5.38 -17.91
C CYS A 101 10.73 5.95 -18.43
N THR A 102 10.77 6.23 -19.73
CA THR A 102 11.86 6.96 -20.36
C THR A 102 11.59 8.48 -20.26
N GLY A 103 12.59 9.24 -19.83
CA GLY A 103 12.46 10.69 -19.64
C GLY A 103 11.68 11.06 -18.37
N LYS A 104 10.61 11.87 -18.50
CA LYS A 104 9.83 12.32 -17.35
C LYS A 104 9.03 11.16 -16.76
N LYS A 105 9.32 10.82 -15.51
CA LYS A 105 8.73 9.65 -14.85
C LYS A 105 7.33 9.93 -14.32
N PHE A 106 6.45 8.96 -14.53
CA PHE A 106 5.10 8.96 -13.98
C PHE A 106 5.11 8.35 -12.58
N ARG A 107 4.11 8.72 -11.78
CA ARG A 107 3.89 8.09 -10.47
C ARG A 107 3.60 6.59 -10.65
N ALA A 108 4.28 5.77 -9.87
CA ALA A 108 3.98 4.35 -9.76
C ALA A 108 2.63 4.15 -9.07
N VAL A 109 1.82 3.23 -9.60
CA VAL A 109 0.52 2.84 -9.02
C VAL A 109 0.61 1.51 -8.29
N LYS A 110 1.55 0.64 -8.67
CA LYS A 110 1.90 -0.60 -7.95
C LYS A 110 3.38 -0.89 -8.08
N SER A 111 3.89 -1.66 -7.13
CA SER A 111 5.21 -2.30 -7.21
C SER A 111 5.04 -3.82 -7.29
N CYS A 112 5.97 -4.48 -7.97
CA CYS A 112 6.01 -5.93 -8.09
C CYS A 112 7.15 -6.50 -7.25
N LEU A 113 6.82 -7.40 -6.32
CA LEU A 113 7.82 -8.10 -5.49
C LEU A 113 8.58 -9.17 -6.28
N THR A 114 8.04 -9.65 -7.40
CA THR A 114 8.69 -10.64 -8.27
C THR A 114 9.67 -10.01 -9.25
N CYS A 115 9.41 -8.78 -9.72
CA CYS A 115 10.29 -8.01 -10.63
C CYS A 115 11.21 -7.00 -9.92
N PRO A 116 11.26 -6.98 -8.58
CA PRO A 116 11.70 -5.84 -7.76
C PRO A 116 11.53 -4.42 -8.32
N ALA A 117 10.39 -4.07 -8.91
CA ALA A 117 10.23 -2.78 -9.60
C ALA A 117 8.86 -2.13 -9.43
N SER A 118 8.80 -0.81 -9.69
CA SER A 118 7.63 0.05 -9.55
C SER A 118 7.11 0.52 -10.92
N TYR A 119 5.79 0.45 -11.10
CA TYR A 119 5.13 0.59 -12.40
C TYR A 119 4.05 1.67 -12.36
N CYS A 120 4.09 2.59 -13.33
CA CYS A 120 2.93 3.42 -13.66
C CYS A 120 1.86 2.57 -14.37
N GLN A 121 0.66 3.12 -14.56
CA GLN A 121 -0.47 2.37 -15.13
C GLN A 121 -0.13 1.69 -16.47
N THR A 122 0.58 2.38 -17.37
CA THR A 122 0.98 1.81 -18.68
C THR A 122 1.94 0.62 -18.52
N HIS A 123 2.99 0.77 -17.72
CA HIS A 123 3.98 -0.29 -17.53
C HIS A 123 3.48 -1.43 -16.62
N LEU A 124 2.40 -1.20 -15.88
CA LEU A 124 1.76 -2.22 -15.06
C LEU A 124 0.87 -3.15 -15.90
N GLN A 125 0.31 -2.67 -17.02
CA GLN A 125 -0.65 -3.42 -17.84
C GLN A 125 -0.21 -4.85 -18.22
N PRO A 126 1.07 -5.11 -18.59
CA PRO A 126 1.54 -6.47 -18.84
C PRO A 126 1.40 -7.43 -17.65
N HIS A 127 1.39 -6.93 -16.41
CA HIS A 127 1.18 -7.75 -15.21
C HIS A 127 -0.29 -8.18 -15.02
N TYR A 128 -1.23 -7.60 -15.75
CA TYR A 128 -2.63 -8.04 -15.73
C TYR A 128 -2.97 -8.90 -16.95
N GLU A 129 -2.38 -8.59 -18.10
CA GLU A 129 -2.75 -9.20 -19.38
C GLU A 129 -1.80 -10.33 -19.80
N GLY A 130 -0.53 -10.26 -19.38
CA GLY A 130 0.48 -11.24 -19.77
C GLY A 130 0.41 -12.52 -18.94
N ASP A 131 0.25 -13.66 -19.59
CA ASP A 131 0.18 -14.97 -18.91
C ASP A 131 1.40 -15.27 -18.03
N ALA A 132 2.58 -14.79 -18.43
CA ALA A 132 3.81 -14.95 -17.66
C ALA A 132 3.84 -14.08 -16.39
N LEU A 133 3.15 -12.94 -16.38
CA LEU A 133 3.28 -11.91 -15.34
C LEU A 133 2.04 -11.80 -14.44
N LYS A 134 0.89 -12.35 -14.86
CA LYS A 134 -0.39 -12.29 -14.11
C LYS A 134 -0.34 -12.89 -12.70
N HIS A 135 0.65 -13.74 -12.43
CA HIS A 135 0.85 -14.38 -11.13
C HIS A 135 1.84 -13.63 -10.23
N HIS A 136 2.42 -12.53 -10.71
CA HIS A 136 3.33 -11.72 -9.92
C HIS A 136 2.59 -11.02 -8.77
N LYS A 137 3.24 -10.99 -7.60
CA LYS A 137 2.67 -10.34 -6.41
C LYS A 137 2.84 -8.82 -6.52
N LEU A 138 1.73 -8.12 -6.74
CA LEU A 138 1.66 -6.67 -6.79
C LEU A 138 1.25 -6.09 -5.43
N VAL A 139 1.97 -5.08 -4.98
CA VAL A 139 1.74 -4.36 -3.72
C VAL A 139 1.68 -2.85 -3.98
N ASP A 140 1.25 -2.08 -2.98
CA ASP A 140 1.27 -0.62 -3.10
C ASP A 140 2.70 -0.11 -3.32
N PRO A 141 2.86 1.02 -4.06
CA PRO A 141 4.17 1.55 -4.37
C PRO A 141 4.95 1.85 -3.11
N ASP A 142 6.16 1.32 -3.05
CA ASP A 142 7.03 1.48 -1.91
C ASP A 142 8.42 1.94 -2.38
N ARG A 143 8.91 3.03 -1.79
CA ARG A 143 10.25 3.56 -2.04
C ARG A 143 11.33 2.55 -1.65
N ASN A 144 11.06 1.73 -0.65
CA ASN A 144 12.00 0.81 -0.06
C ASN A 144 11.69 -0.65 -0.43
N LEU A 145 11.06 -0.86 -1.60
CA LEU A 145 10.71 -2.19 -2.11
C LEU A 145 11.88 -3.19 -2.04
N LYS A 146 13.09 -2.74 -2.37
CA LYS A 146 14.30 -3.57 -2.35
C LYS A 146 14.67 -4.08 -0.96
N GLU A 147 14.37 -3.30 0.08
CA GLU A 147 14.68 -3.65 1.46
C GLU A 147 13.67 -4.67 2.03
N LYS A 148 12.53 -4.87 1.34
CA LYS A 148 11.55 -5.94 1.63
C LYS A 148 11.95 -7.27 0.99
N LEU A 149 13.09 -7.33 0.30
CA LEU A 149 13.61 -8.52 -0.36
C LEU A 149 14.89 -8.99 0.33
N CYS A 150 15.04 -10.31 0.44
CA CYS A 150 16.27 -10.94 0.86
C CYS A 150 17.39 -10.64 -0.13
N GLU A 151 18.50 -10.09 0.36
CA GLU A 151 19.66 -9.74 -0.48
C GLU A 151 20.22 -10.96 -1.24
N LYS A 152 20.29 -12.12 -0.59
CA LYS A 152 20.85 -13.36 -1.16
C LYS A 152 19.93 -13.99 -2.21
N HIS A 153 18.63 -14.02 -1.93
CA HIS A 153 17.67 -14.82 -2.70
C HIS A 153 16.73 -14.00 -3.56
N GLN A 154 16.72 -12.67 -3.41
CA GLN A 154 15.81 -11.74 -4.10
C GLN A 154 14.34 -12.15 -3.98
N LYS A 155 13.97 -12.65 -2.79
CA LYS A 155 12.61 -13.09 -2.43
C LYS A 155 12.12 -12.30 -1.23
N SER A 156 10.80 -12.12 -1.13
CA SER A 156 10.14 -11.44 -0.03
C SER A 156 10.60 -11.95 1.34
N LEU A 157 10.86 -11.01 2.24
CA LEU A 157 11.08 -11.28 3.65
C LEU A 157 9.72 -11.47 4.32
N GLU A 158 9.41 -12.71 4.69
CA GLU A 158 8.09 -13.08 5.25
C GLU A 158 8.21 -13.74 6.63
N ILE A 159 9.44 -14.06 7.07
CA ILE A 159 9.72 -14.83 8.28
C ILE A 159 10.73 -14.06 9.13
N PHE A 160 10.52 -14.06 10.45
CA PHE A 160 11.47 -13.52 11.41
C PHE A 160 12.17 -14.64 12.17
N CYS A 161 13.51 -14.66 12.10
CA CYS A 161 14.34 -15.57 12.86
C CYS A 161 14.65 -14.96 14.23
N LYS A 162 14.11 -15.53 15.31
CA LYS A 162 14.34 -15.06 16.68
C LYS A 162 15.74 -15.37 17.19
N THR A 163 16.36 -16.42 16.67
CA THR A 163 17.72 -16.80 17.06
C THR A 163 18.73 -15.74 16.60
N ASP A 164 18.57 -15.25 15.36
CA ASP A 164 19.52 -14.31 14.74
C ASP A 164 18.99 -12.87 14.70
N ASP A 165 17.83 -12.61 15.32
CA ASP A 165 17.11 -11.33 15.33
C ASP A 165 17.02 -10.65 13.95
N SER A 166 16.66 -11.43 12.92
CA SER A 166 16.68 -10.97 11.52
C SER A 166 15.46 -11.41 10.70
N CYS A 167 15.08 -10.57 9.73
CA CYS A 167 14.05 -10.87 8.74
C CYS A 167 14.67 -11.72 7.62
N ILE A 168 14.04 -12.84 7.28
CA ILE A 168 14.53 -13.81 6.30
C ILE A 168 13.44 -14.22 5.31
N CYS A 169 13.85 -14.73 4.14
CA CYS A 169 12.91 -15.31 3.18
C CYS A 169 12.80 -16.83 3.34
N VAL A 170 11.82 -17.43 2.68
CA VAL A 170 11.58 -18.88 2.72
C VAL A 170 12.78 -19.72 2.28
N MET A 171 13.65 -19.20 1.42
CA MET A 171 14.87 -19.92 1.00
C MET A 171 15.94 -19.93 2.10
N CYS A 172 16.06 -18.86 2.89
CA CYS A 172 16.97 -18.79 4.04
C CYS A 172 16.60 -19.84 5.10
N VAL A 173 15.30 -20.11 5.29
CA VAL A 173 14.82 -21.13 6.24
C VAL A 173 15.39 -22.50 5.93
N VAL A 174 15.38 -22.90 4.66
CA VAL A 174 15.81 -24.24 4.25
C VAL A 174 17.32 -24.37 4.04
N THR A 175 18.05 -23.25 3.92
CA THR A 175 19.49 -23.26 3.63
C THR A 175 20.35 -22.95 4.84
N GLU A 176 20.07 -21.85 5.55
CA GLU A 176 20.97 -21.28 6.56
C GLU A 176 20.39 -21.30 7.98
N HIS A 177 19.07 -21.17 8.11
CA HIS A 177 18.39 -21.05 9.41
C HIS A 177 17.64 -22.33 9.80
N ASN A 178 18.11 -23.49 9.35
CA ASN A 178 17.48 -24.77 9.67
C ASN A 178 17.59 -25.05 11.18
N GLY A 179 16.46 -25.33 11.83
CA GLY A 179 16.40 -25.57 13.27
C GLY A 179 16.40 -24.32 14.15
N HIS A 180 16.46 -23.11 13.57
CA HIS A 180 16.33 -21.88 14.34
C HIS A 180 14.89 -21.62 14.76
N LYS A 181 14.71 -20.82 15.83
CA LYS A 181 13.37 -20.42 16.26
C LYS A 181 12.87 -19.33 15.33
N MET A 182 11.83 -19.63 14.57
CA MET A 182 11.25 -18.74 13.58
C MET A 182 9.77 -18.48 13.86
N VAL A 183 9.30 -17.31 13.46
CA VAL A 183 7.89 -16.91 13.48
C VAL A 183 7.57 -16.13 12.22
N GLU A 184 6.29 -15.97 11.91
CA GLU A 184 5.85 -15.08 10.84
C GLU A 184 6.27 -13.63 11.15
N LEU A 185 6.73 -12.92 10.12
CA LEU A 185 7.24 -11.56 10.27
C LEU A 185 6.18 -10.60 10.84
N GLU A 186 4.95 -10.69 10.36
CA GLU A 186 3.87 -9.80 10.82
C GLU A 186 3.48 -10.08 12.27
N THR A 187 3.45 -11.34 12.71
CA THR A 187 3.23 -11.68 14.12
C THR A 187 4.33 -11.11 15.03
N GLU A 188 5.60 -11.19 14.62
CA GLU A 188 6.68 -10.61 15.40
C GLU A 188 6.62 -9.08 15.42
N ARG A 189 6.23 -8.45 14.30
CA ARG A 189 6.03 -7.00 14.22
C ARG A 189 4.99 -6.55 15.23
N GLU A 190 3.83 -7.20 15.27
CA GLU A 190 2.75 -6.88 16.20
C GLU A 190 3.23 -7.02 17.66
N GLU A 191 3.96 -8.08 17.97
CA GLU A 191 4.48 -8.31 19.32
C GLU A 191 5.54 -7.27 19.71
N LYS A 192 6.52 -6.97 18.84
CA LYS A 192 7.52 -5.92 19.09
C LYS A 192 6.85 -4.55 19.23
N GLN A 193 5.83 -4.25 18.43
CA GLN A 193 5.05 -3.02 18.53
C GLN A 193 4.31 -2.91 19.87
N ARG A 194 3.70 -4.01 20.34
CA ARG A 194 3.03 -4.09 21.64
C ARG A 194 4.02 -3.88 22.80
N GLN A 195 5.18 -4.55 22.75
CA GLN A 195 6.24 -4.40 23.74
C GLN A 195 6.78 -2.96 23.81
N LEU A 196 6.99 -2.34 22.65
CA LEU A 196 7.38 -0.94 22.57
C LEU A 196 6.31 -0.04 23.21
N GLY A 197 5.04 -0.20 22.85
CA GLY A 197 3.93 0.56 23.43
C GLY A 197 3.84 0.44 24.96
N ALA A 198 4.06 -0.76 25.50
CA ALA A 198 4.10 -0.99 26.94
C ALA A 198 5.30 -0.28 27.61
N THR A 199 6.49 -0.41 27.02
CA THR A 199 7.73 0.24 27.50
C THR A 199 7.57 1.76 27.54
N LEU A 200 6.97 2.34 26.51
CA LEU A 200 6.69 3.78 26.45
C LEU A 200 5.72 4.24 27.53
N SER A 201 4.68 3.45 27.78
CA SER A 201 3.70 3.74 28.82
C SER A 201 4.36 3.70 30.21
N ASP A 202 5.26 2.74 30.44
CA ASP A 202 6.04 2.68 31.68
C ASP A 202 6.97 3.89 31.83
N ILE A 203 7.72 4.24 30.78
CA ILE A 203 8.62 5.40 30.78
C ILE A 203 7.83 6.68 31.10
N LYS A 204 6.69 6.91 30.44
CA LYS A 204 5.81 8.06 30.72
C LYS A 204 5.37 8.09 32.17
N ARG A 205 4.91 6.95 32.71
CA ARG A 205 4.50 6.83 34.11
C ARG A 205 5.64 7.15 35.08
N ARG A 206 6.84 6.63 34.83
CA ARG A 206 8.04 6.88 35.65
C ARG A 206 8.46 8.35 35.59
N LEU A 207 8.34 8.99 34.44
CA LEU A 207 8.63 10.41 34.27
C LEU A 207 7.63 11.30 35.01
N LEU A 208 6.32 11.01 34.93
CA LEU A 208 5.30 11.73 35.71
C LEU A 208 5.54 11.59 37.22
N LYS A 209 5.92 10.40 37.69
CA LYS A 209 6.29 10.18 39.09
C LYS A 209 7.51 11.03 39.49
N ARG A 210 8.55 11.07 38.65
CA ARG A 210 9.72 11.92 38.87
C ARG A 210 9.36 13.41 38.89
N GLU A 211 8.50 13.88 37.99
CA GLU A 211 8.02 15.26 37.99
C GLU A 211 7.31 15.62 39.31
N LYS A 212 6.47 14.72 39.84
CA LYS A 212 5.83 14.90 41.13
C LYS A 212 6.84 14.98 42.28
N THR A 213 7.79 14.05 42.34
CA THR A 213 8.85 14.05 43.36
C THR A 213 9.72 15.31 43.29
N LEU A 214 10.00 15.82 42.08
CA LEU A 214 10.72 17.09 41.90
C LEU A 214 9.95 18.29 42.45
N LYS A 215 8.62 18.34 42.27
CA LYS A 215 7.78 19.40 42.85
C LYS A 215 7.75 19.34 44.38
N GLU A 216 7.66 18.14 44.95
CA GLU A 216 7.67 17.91 46.40
C GLU A 216 9.02 18.31 47.02
N THR A 217 10.13 17.88 46.43
CA THR A 217 11.48 18.26 46.89
C THR A 217 11.75 19.76 46.77
N ARG A 218 11.25 20.42 45.71
CA ARG A 218 11.31 21.88 45.60
C ARG A 218 10.52 22.56 46.73
N ARG A 219 9.31 22.08 47.05
CA ARG A 219 8.51 22.63 48.15
C ARG A 219 9.24 22.49 49.49
N ALA A 220 9.75 21.30 49.79
CA ALA A 220 10.50 21.05 51.03
C ALA A 220 11.75 21.94 51.15
N ARG A 221 12.42 22.23 50.01
CA ARG A 221 13.54 23.18 49.97
C ARG A 221 13.10 24.60 50.34
N GLU A 222 12.01 25.10 49.77
CA GLU A 222 11.49 26.44 50.10
C GLU A 222 11.04 26.54 51.57
N GLU A 223 10.42 25.48 52.10
CA GLU A 223 10.06 25.37 53.52
C GLU A 223 11.30 25.41 54.43
N MET A 224 12.35 24.66 54.10
CA MET A 224 13.63 24.70 54.82
C MET A 224 14.30 26.08 54.75
N LYS A 225 14.26 26.75 53.60
CA LYS A 225 14.79 28.11 53.44
C LYS A 225 14.04 29.12 54.30
N THR A 226 12.71 28.98 54.38
CA THR A 226 11.84 29.82 55.21
C THR A 226 12.02 29.53 56.71
N PHE A 227 12.27 28.29 57.07
CA PHE A 227 12.60 27.90 58.45
C PHE A 227 13.96 28.46 58.87
N SER A 228 14.99 28.32 58.02
CA SER A 228 16.33 28.86 58.25
C SER A 228 16.32 30.38 58.42
N SER A 229 15.52 31.12 57.66
CA SER A 229 15.40 32.59 57.82
C SER A 229 14.64 33.02 59.08
N ARG A 230 13.86 32.13 59.70
CA ARG A 230 13.16 32.35 60.97
C ARG A 230 13.97 31.91 62.19
N CYS A 231 15.01 31.11 62.01
CA CYS A 231 15.95 30.73 63.06
C CYS A 231 17.12 31.73 63.12
N VAL A 232 17.07 32.68 64.05
CA VAL A 232 18.26 33.45 64.45
C VAL A 232 19.12 32.53 65.31
N LEU A 233 20.30 32.14 64.81
CA LEU A 233 21.29 31.44 65.63
C LEU A 233 21.77 32.38 66.75
N PRO A 234 21.84 31.92 68.02
CA PRO A 234 22.63 32.61 69.03
C PRO A 234 24.04 32.78 68.48
N ALA A 235 24.59 33.99 68.60
CA ALA A 235 25.93 34.31 68.13
C ALA A 235 26.95 33.49 68.92
N ASP A 236 27.38 32.36 68.37
CA ASP A 236 28.73 31.80 68.55
C ASP A 236 28.98 30.63 67.58
N GLY A 237 30.02 30.78 66.76
CA GLY A 237 30.85 29.70 66.21
C GLY A 237 30.27 28.76 65.14
N ASP A 238 30.79 28.89 63.91
CA ASP A 238 30.78 27.92 62.81
C ASP A 238 29.48 27.72 62.00
N SER A 239 29.33 28.62 61.02
CA SER A 239 28.28 28.59 60.00
C SER A 239 28.56 27.52 58.93
N LEU A 240 27.82 26.40 58.97
CA LEU A 240 27.74 25.46 57.85
C LEU A 240 26.86 26.05 56.74
N SER A 241 27.49 26.56 55.68
CA SER A 241 26.79 26.97 54.46
C SER A 241 26.68 25.78 53.51
N PHE A 242 25.45 25.40 53.15
CA PHE A 242 25.20 24.39 52.11
C PHE A 242 24.62 25.09 50.88
N THR A 243 25.42 25.16 49.81
CA THR A 243 24.98 25.73 48.53
C THR A 243 24.40 24.62 47.66
N ILE A 244 23.09 24.69 47.36
CA ILE A 244 22.44 23.80 46.41
C ILE A 244 22.19 24.56 45.11
N THR A 245 22.96 24.25 44.07
CA THR A 245 22.66 24.64 42.68
C THR A 245 21.85 23.51 42.01
N ALA A 246 20.76 23.85 41.33
CA ALA A 246 20.04 22.89 40.49
C ALA A 246 19.17 23.65 39.47
N ASP A 247 19.61 23.62 38.22
CA ASP A 247 19.09 24.46 37.13
C ASP A 247 18.14 23.68 36.19
N PHE A 248 17.33 22.75 36.74
CA PHE A 248 16.46 21.90 35.93
C PHE A 248 14.96 22.22 36.14
N SER A 249 14.28 22.70 35.10
CA SER A 249 12.87 23.10 35.15
C SER A 249 11.90 21.95 34.80
N SER A 250 10.77 21.91 35.50
CA SER A 250 9.65 21.00 35.22
C SER A 250 9.03 21.22 33.83
N GLU A 251 9.18 22.42 33.25
CA GLU A 251 8.73 22.75 31.90
C GLU A 251 9.55 22.01 30.83
N ASP A 252 10.87 21.89 31.05
CA ASP A 252 11.80 21.28 30.10
C ASP A 252 11.53 19.78 29.98
N LEU A 253 11.31 19.10 31.11
CA LEU A 253 10.87 17.70 31.16
C LEU A 253 9.56 17.47 30.39
N ARG A 254 8.61 18.42 30.47
CA ARG A 254 7.31 18.31 29.80
C ARG A 254 7.44 18.51 28.28
N LYS A 255 8.32 19.43 27.85
CA LYS A 255 8.67 19.61 26.43
C LYS A 255 9.34 18.37 25.86
N GLU A 256 10.35 17.83 26.55
CA GLU A 256 11.03 16.59 26.15
C GLU A 256 10.06 15.41 26.02
N LEU A 257 9.12 15.27 26.96
CA LEU A 257 8.07 14.25 26.92
C LEU A 257 7.14 14.37 25.69
N SER A 258 6.80 15.61 25.34
CA SER A 258 5.98 15.88 24.15
C SER A 258 6.75 15.56 22.86
N GLY A 259 8.05 15.84 22.83
CA GLY A 259 8.95 15.54 21.71
C GLY A 259 9.14 14.04 21.51
N LEU A 260 9.43 13.30 22.59
CA LEU A 260 9.51 11.84 22.58
C LEU A 260 8.20 11.22 22.10
N THR A 261 7.05 11.66 22.63
CA THR A 261 5.74 11.12 22.23
C THR A 261 5.44 11.34 20.75
N LYS A 262 5.80 12.51 20.19
CA LYS A 262 5.65 12.78 18.75
C LYS A 262 6.58 11.93 17.90
N SER A 263 7.83 11.79 18.33
CA SER A 263 8.83 10.96 17.64
C SER A 263 8.37 9.50 17.58
N LEU A 264 7.81 8.98 18.67
CA LEU A 264 7.32 7.61 18.75
C LEU A 264 6.07 7.35 17.91
N LYS A 265 5.16 8.33 17.80
CA LYS A 265 4.05 8.23 16.85
C LYS A 265 4.52 8.14 15.41
N LYS A 266 5.55 8.91 15.05
CA LYS A 266 6.19 8.81 13.72
C LYS A 266 6.85 7.44 13.51
N ILE A 267 7.51 6.91 14.54
CA ILE A 267 8.14 5.57 14.51
C ILE A 267 7.11 4.46 14.35
N SER A 268 5.98 4.54 15.04
CA SER A 268 4.89 3.55 14.90
C SER A 268 4.20 3.57 13.54
N GLN A 269 4.42 4.62 12.75
CA GLN A 269 3.88 4.79 11.40
C GLN A 269 4.94 4.56 10.31
N GLY A 270 6.21 4.41 10.68
CA GLY A 270 7.31 4.17 9.75
C GLY A 270 7.56 2.67 9.57
N ASP A 271 7.91 2.27 8.35
CA ASP A 271 8.39 0.92 8.07
C ASP A 271 9.75 0.71 8.76
N ILE A 272 9.88 -0.37 9.54
CA ILE A 272 11.15 -0.77 10.15
C ILE A 272 12.02 -1.34 9.04
N MET A 273 13.05 -0.59 8.68
CA MET A 273 14.02 -0.96 7.65
C MET A 273 15.27 -1.52 8.32
N THR A 274 15.64 -2.74 7.96
CA THR A 274 16.87 -3.39 8.41
C THR A 274 17.95 -3.19 7.37
N ARG A 275 19.01 -2.44 7.69
CA ARG A 275 20.28 -2.55 6.96
C ARG A 275 21.04 -3.73 7.52
N THR A 276 21.27 -4.74 6.69
CA THR A 276 22.20 -5.84 6.93
C THR A 276 23.63 -5.30 6.85
N PRO A 277 24.41 -5.25 7.95
CA PRO A 277 25.83 -4.91 7.85
C PRO A 277 26.62 -6.14 7.41
N SER A 278 27.71 -5.90 6.68
CA SER A 278 28.67 -6.94 6.30
C SER A 278 29.29 -7.60 7.55
N ALA A 279 28.89 -8.83 7.83
CA ALA A 279 29.48 -9.90 8.66
C ALA A 279 30.05 -9.61 10.07
N HIS A 280 30.32 -8.37 10.49
CA HIS A 280 30.96 -8.08 11.78
C HIS A 280 30.45 -6.85 12.53
N GLU A 281 29.37 -6.21 12.07
CA GLU A 281 28.76 -5.09 12.79
C GLU A 281 27.32 -5.40 13.22
N ALA A 282 26.94 -4.88 14.38
CA ALA A 282 25.58 -5.01 14.91
C ALA A 282 24.57 -4.31 13.97
N PRO A 283 23.38 -4.89 13.75
CA PRO A 283 22.38 -4.28 12.88
C PRO A 283 21.98 -2.89 13.37
N VAL A 284 22.03 -1.91 12.46
CA VAL A 284 21.61 -0.53 12.71
C VAL A 284 20.22 -0.33 12.14
N PHE A 285 19.27 -0.03 13.00
CA PHE A 285 17.89 0.26 12.63
C PHE A 285 17.72 1.74 12.34
N THR A 286 17.40 2.09 11.10
CA THR A 286 17.09 3.48 10.70
C THR A 286 15.59 3.63 10.50
N LEU A 287 15.01 4.58 11.22
CA LEU A 287 13.61 4.96 11.11
C LEU A 287 13.47 6.01 10.02
N GLN A 288 12.82 5.69 8.90
CA GLN A 288 12.53 6.67 7.87
C GLN A 288 11.13 7.26 8.10
N PRO A 289 10.98 8.60 8.10
CA PRO A 289 9.66 9.23 8.23
C PRO A 289 8.78 8.90 7.02
N PRO A 290 7.44 8.95 7.19
CA PRO A 290 6.48 8.75 6.12
C PRO A 290 6.62 9.76 4.97
#